data_AF-A0A963Q7C4-F1
#
_entry.id   AF-A0A963Q7C4-F1
#
_cell.length_a   1.000
_cell.length_b   1.000
_cell.length_c   1.000
_cell.angle_alpha   90.00
_cell.angle_beta   90.00
_cell.angle_gamma   90.00
#
_symmetry.space_group_name_H-M   'P 1'
#
loop_
_entity.id
_entity.type
_entity.pdbx_description
1 polymer ?
#
loop_
_entity_poly.entity_id
_entity_poly.type
_entity_poly.pdbx_seq_one_letter_code
_entity_poly.pdbx_strand_id
1 'polypeptide(L)' 'MIEPFVIAQRDAIRCCLQPDKANRHGLITGATGTGKTITLQTLAEAFSAAGVPV' A
#
# COMPACT_ATOMS: atom_id res chain seq x y z
N MET A 1 14.88 -9.91 4.26
CA MET A 1 13.59 -9.46 4.85
C MET A 1 13.01 -8.45 3.88
N ILE A 2 11.75 -8.58 3.48
CA ILE A 2 11.12 -7.64 2.54
C ILE A 2 10.95 -6.30 3.25
N GLU A 3 11.36 -5.21 2.62
CA GLU A 3 11.28 -3.87 3.22
C GLU A 3 9.82 -3.42 3.38
N PRO A 4 9.47 -2.67 4.44
CA PRO A 4 8.13 -2.12 4.62
C PRO A 4 7.73 -1.15 3.51
N PHE A 5 6.53 -1.31 2.97
CA PHE A 5 6.02 -0.44 1.92
C PHE A 5 5.53 0.87 2.51
N VAL A 6 5.97 2.02 2.02
CA VAL A 6 5.42 3.31 2.48
C VAL A 6 4.12 3.59 1.75
N ILE A 7 3.04 3.72 2.51
CA ILE A 7 1.68 3.89 1.96
C ILE A 7 1.13 5.30 2.16
N ALA A 8 1.70 6.06 3.11
CA ALA A 8 1.41 7.48 3.31
C ALA A 8 2.59 8.18 4.00
N GLN A 9 2.71 9.48 3.79
CA GLN A 9 3.70 10.31 4.45
C GLN A 9 3.13 11.70 4.77
N ARG A 10 3.48 12.24 5.93
CA ARG A 10 3.24 13.63 6.31
C ARG A 10 4.47 14.17 7.03
N ASP A 11 5.13 15.16 6.44
CA ASP A 11 6.41 15.71 6.92
C ASP A 11 7.44 14.59 7.16
N ALA A 12 7.94 14.45 8.38
CA ALA A 12 8.86 13.39 8.80
C ALA A 12 8.17 12.06 9.14
N ILE A 13 6.83 12.01 9.23
CA ILE A 13 6.08 10.83 9.65
C ILE A 13 5.77 9.97 8.41
N ARG A 14 6.27 8.73 8.41
CA ARG A 14 5.99 7.74 7.37
C ARG A 14 5.06 6.66 7.94
N CYS A 15 3.96 6.41 7.25
CA CYS A 15 3.08 5.28 7.50
C CYS A 15 3.52 4.13 6.59
N CYS A 16 4.00 3.05 7.19
CA CYS A 16 4.49 1.90 6.46
C CYS A 16 3.60 0.68 6.70
N LEU A 17 3.30 -0.05 5.62
CA LEU A 17 2.69 -1.36 5.67
C LEU A 17 3.77 -2.44 5.78
N GLN A 18 3.71 -3.20 6.86
CA GLN A 18 4.58 -4.36 7.05
C GLN A 18 4.08 -5.51 6.16
N PRO A 19 4.92 -6.09 5.28
CA PRO A 19 4.49 -7.11 4.33
C PRO A 19 3.88 -8.35 5.00
N ASP A 20 4.40 -8.75 6.17
CA ASP A 20 3.87 -9.88 6.95
C ASP A 20 2.49 -9.62 7.57
N LYS A 21 2.07 -8.34 7.65
CA LYS A 21 0.73 -7.93 8.13
C LYS A 21 -0.25 -7.65 7.00
N ALA A 22 0.20 -7.63 5.74
CA ALA A 22 -0.62 -7.38 4.56
C ALA A 22 -1.47 -8.58 4.11
N ASN A 23 -1.46 -9.67 4.88
CA ASN A 23 -2.24 -10.89 4.63
C ASN A 23 -3.68 -10.82 5.17
N ARG A 24 -4.14 -9.64 5.60
CA ARG A 24 -5.53 -9.40 6.02
C ARG A 24 -6.25 -8.55 4.98
N HIS A 25 -7.57 -8.69 4.93
CA HIS A 25 -8.40 -7.84 4.06
C HIS A 25 -8.23 -6.36 4.43
N GLY A 26 -7.96 -5.54 3.41
CA GLY A 26 -7.92 -4.09 3.51
C GLY A 26 -9.10 -3.45 2.79
N LEU A 27 -9.40 -2.19 3.15
CA LEU A 27 -10.44 -1.39 2.52
C LEU A 27 -9.84 -0.06 2.05
N ILE A 28 -9.96 0.23 0.75
CA ILE A 28 -9.64 1.54 0.17
C ILE A 28 -10.96 2.25 -0.11
N THR A 29 -11.22 3.33 0.62
CA THR A 29 -12.46 4.13 0.51
C THR A 29 -12.16 5.62 0.47
N GLY A 30 -13.13 6.44 0.05
CA GLY A 30 -12.98 7.88 -0.18
C GLY A 30 -13.92 8.42 -1.26
N ALA A 31 -14.02 9.74 -1.38
CA ALA A 31 -14.86 10.39 -2.39
C ALA A 31 -14.32 10.18 -3.82
N THR A 32 -15.11 10.53 -4.84
CA THR A 32 -14.67 10.48 -6.24
C THR A 32 -13.48 11.43 -6.45
N GLY A 33 -12.47 10.98 -7.21
CA GLY A 33 -11.27 11.79 -7.49
C GLY A 33 -10.21 11.82 -6.38
N THR A 34 -10.40 11.15 -5.24
CA THR A 34 -9.42 11.15 -4.13
C THR A 34 -8.33 10.07 -4.25
N GLY A 35 -8.09 9.56 -5.46
CA GLY A 35 -6.96 8.66 -5.72
C GLY A 35 -7.13 7.18 -5.33
N LYS A 36 -8.34 6.69 -4.99
CA LYS A 36 -8.55 5.27 -4.62
C LYS A 36 -7.96 4.27 -5.63
N THR A 37 -8.18 4.50 -6.92
CA THR A 37 -7.67 3.62 -8.00
C THR A 37 -6.15 3.62 -8.06
N ILE A 38 -5.53 4.80 -7.97
CA ILE A 38 -4.06 4.89 -8.04
C ILE A 38 -3.41 4.35 -6.76
N THR A 39 -4.04 4.52 -5.59
CA THR A 39 -3.61 3.87 -4.35
C THR A 39 -3.61 2.35 -4.49
N LEU A 40 -4.66 1.76 -5.07
CA LEU A 40 -4.70 0.31 -5.28
C LEU A 40 -3.61 -0.15 -6.26
N GLN A 41 -3.38 0.60 -7.34
CA GLN A 41 -2.33 0.29 -8.33
C GLN A 41 -0.94 0.33 -7.71
N THR A 42 -0.60 1.38 -6.96
CA THR A 42 0.70 1.50 -6.29
C THR A 42 0.93 0.37 -5.27
N LEU A 43 -0.11 -0.03 -4.53
CA LEU A 43 -0.02 -1.19 -3.63
C LEU A 43 0.23 -2.49 -4.42
N ALA A 44 -0.50 -2.73 -5.51
CA ALA A 44 -0.32 -3.91 -6.34
C ALA A 44 1.09 -3.97 -6.95
N GLU A 45 1.62 -2.85 -7.45
CA GLU A 45 2.99 -2.74 -7.95
C GLU A 45 4.03 -3.09 -6.87
N ALA A 46 3.85 -2.57 -5.64
CA ALA A 46 4.75 -2.88 -4.52
C ALA A 46 4.70 -4.36 -4.13
N PHE A 47 3.50 -4.97 -4.12
CA PHE A 47 3.33 -6.40 -3.88
C PHE A 47 3.95 -7.25 -4.99
N SER A 48 3.75 -6.88 -6.26
CA SER A 48 4.36 -7.54 -7.41
C SER A 48 5.88 -7.49 -7.36
N ALA A 49 6.46 -6.33 -7.03
CA ALA A 49 7.91 -6.16 -6.83
C ALA A 49 8.45 -7.01 -5.67
N ALA A 50 7.62 -7.29 -4.66
CA ALA A 50 7.93 -8.20 -3.56
C ALA A 50 7.71 -9.69 -3.89
N GLY A 51 7.32 -10.01 -5.13
CA GLY A 51 7.09 -11.38 -5.61
C GLY A 51 5.72 -11.95 -5.25
N VAL A 52 4.77 -11.12 -4.80
CA VAL A 52 3.39 -11.53 -4.51
C VAL A 52 2.56 -11.47 -5.80
N PRO A 53 1.86 -12.55 -6.18
CA PRO A 53 0.92 -12.52 -7.29
C PRO A 53 -0.24 -11.55 -7.02
N VAL A 54 -0.51 -10.65 -7.96
CA VAL A 54 -1.55 -9.62 -7.88
C VAL A 54 -2.35 -9.53 -9.16
#